data_AF-A0A1W2BQ28-F1
#
_entry.id   AF-A0A1W2BQ28-F1
#
_cell.length_a   1.000
_cell.length_b   1.000
_cell.length_c   1.000
_cell.angle_alpha   90.00
_cell.angle_beta   90.00
_cell.angle_gamma   90.00
#
_symmetry.space_group_name_H-M   'P 1'
#
loop_
_entity.id
_entity.type
_entity.pdbx_description
1 polymer ?
#
loop_
_entity_poly.entity_id
_entity_poly.type
_entity_poly.pdbx_seq_one_letter_code
_entity_poly.pdbx_strand_id
1 'polypeptide(L)'
;MKRSMKPEKYIWSEKDFPDLGWHDNRIRAMFFDHKDHVFSLSIDYIYKWEENFKGYWVTPAMQSFYDVSYLEMNLSFGIMADLIIEDIFRGKERSTPNGLMTEYEYTVNTNVGTIIFFSTGFELELKQDPEFSESQDFEL
;
A
#
# COMPACT_ATOMS: atom_id res chain seq x y z
N MET A 1 -18.78 -21.71 -1.01
CA MET A 1 -18.47 -20.97 -2.24
C MET A 1 -17.83 -19.66 -1.81
N LYS A 2 -16.60 -19.37 -2.25
CA LYS A 2 -15.93 -18.09 -1.95
C LYS A 2 -16.80 -16.95 -2.50
N ARG A 3 -17.12 -15.95 -1.68
CA ARG A 3 -17.89 -14.78 -2.09
C ARG A 3 -16.91 -13.79 -2.71
N SER A 4 -17.24 -13.23 -3.88
CA SER A 4 -16.45 -12.18 -4.52
C SER A 4 -17.30 -10.94 -4.81
N MET A 5 -16.65 -9.80 -4.90
CA MET A 5 -17.24 -8.51 -5.22
C MET A 5 -16.48 -7.89 -6.39
N LYS A 6 -17.19 -7.24 -7.31
CA LYS A 6 -16.57 -6.50 -8.41
C LYS A 6 -16.10 -5.13 -7.90
N PRO A 7 -14.81 -4.77 -8.04
CA PRO A 7 -14.33 -3.46 -7.61
C PRO A 7 -14.83 -2.37 -8.58
N GLU A 8 -14.84 -1.13 -8.12
CA GLU A 8 -15.14 0.03 -8.96
C GLU A 8 -14.09 0.19 -10.06
N LYS A 9 -12.82 -0.02 -9.71
CA LYS A 9 -11.68 -0.06 -10.62
C LYS A 9 -10.54 -0.89 -10.04
N TYR A 10 -9.66 -1.36 -10.92
CA TYR A 10 -8.48 -2.14 -10.56
C TYR A 10 -7.23 -1.28 -10.34
N ILE A 11 -7.19 -0.05 -10.85
CA ILE A 11 -6.03 0.84 -10.72
C ILE A 11 -6.47 2.13 -10.03
N TRP A 12 -5.84 2.43 -8.90
CA TRP A 12 -6.02 3.66 -8.13
C TRP A 12 -4.72 4.45 -8.15
N SER A 13 -4.83 5.77 -8.07
CA SER A 13 -3.69 6.69 -8.25
C SER A 13 -3.67 7.76 -7.16
N GLU A 14 -2.70 8.67 -7.25
CA GLU A 14 -2.62 9.88 -6.43
C GLU A 14 -3.93 10.67 -6.26
N LYS A 15 -4.76 10.68 -7.32
CA LYS A 15 -6.04 11.42 -7.31
C LYS A 15 -7.05 10.82 -6.36
N ASP A 16 -6.88 9.54 -6.04
CA ASP A 16 -7.80 8.74 -5.26
C ASP A 16 -7.30 8.53 -3.82
N PHE A 17 -6.11 9.02 -3.49
CA PHE A 17 -5.51 8.88 -2.17
C PHE A 17 -6.45 9.22 -1.00
N PRO A 18 -7.31 10.27 -1.06
CA PRO A 18 -8.25 10.58 0.02
C PRO A 18 -9.33 9.52 0.25
N ASP A 19 -9.61 8.69 -0.74
CA ASP A 19 -10.68 7.68 -0.72
C ASP A 19 -10.15 6.28 -0.37
N LEU A 20 -8.83 6.08 -0.32
CA LEU A 20 -8.20 4.79 -0.05
C LEU A 20 -8.05 4.54 1.46
N GLY A 21 -8.38 3.31 1.88
CA GLY A 21 -8.12 2.84 3.24
C GLY A 21 -6.79 2.08 3.34
N TRP A 22 -5.92 2.50 4.26
CA TRP A 22 -4.57 1.92 4.43
C TRP A 22 -4.42 1.00 5.63
N HIS A 23 -5.34 1.08 6.58
CA HIS A 23 -5.30 0.31 7.81
C HIS A 23 -5.35 -1.20 7.53
N ASP A 24 -4.51 -1.92 8.27
CA ASP A 24 -4.48 -3.38 8.41
C ASP A 24 -4.09 -4.16 7.14
N ASN A 25 -3.51 -3.50 6.15
CA ASN A 25 -3.05 -4.19 4.95
C ASN A 25 -1.73 -4.92 5.22
N ARG A 26 -1.71 -6.25 5.06
CA ARG A 26 -0.49 -7.04 5.24
C ARG A 26 0.46 -6.85 4.05
N ILE A 27 1.71 -6.51 4.31
CA ILE A 27 2.78 -6.51 3.30
C ILE A 27 3.36 -7.93 3.20
N ARG A 28 3.28 -8.52 2.01
CA ARG A 28 3.81 -9.86 1.69
C ARG A 28 5.23 -9.80 1.13
N ALA A 29 5.55 -8.74 0.39
CA ALA A 29 6.86 -8.56 -0.22
C ALA A 29 7.14 -7.09 -0.51
N MET A 30 8.43 -6.76 -0.57
CA MET A 30 8.94 -5.46 -1.01
C MET A 30 9.82 -5.67 -2.26
N PHE A 31 9.61 -4.85 -3.29
CA PHE A 31 10.36 -4.89 -4.54
C PHE A 31 11.09 -3.57 -4.74
N PHE A 32 12.36 -3.68 -5.15
CA PHE A 32 13.24 -2.54 -5.40
C PHE A 32 13.68 -2.55 -6.86
N ASP A 33 13.02 -1.77 -7.71
CA ASP A 33 13.43 -1.59 -9.10
C ASP A 33 14.34 -0.37 -9.22
N HIS A 34 15.65 -0.61 -9.17
CA HIS A 34 16.65 0.44 -9.27
C HIS A 34 16.77 1.06 -10.67
N LYS A 35 16.27 0.39 -11.72
CA LYS A 35 16.39 0.91 -13.09
C LYS A 35 15.31 1.96 -13.36
N ASP A 36 14.10 1.64 -12.93
CA ASP A 36 12.93 2.48 -13.16
C ASP A 36 12.60 3.34 -11.93
N HIS A 37 13.43 3.28 -10.88
CA HIS A 37 13.26 4.02 -9.63
C HIS A 37 11.89 3.77 -8.97
N VAL A 38 11.42 2.51 -9.01
CA VAL A 38 10.12 2.11 -8.45
C VAL A 38 10.32 1.31 -7.17
N PHE A 39 9.62 1.71 -6.12
CA PHE A 39 9.47 0.91 -4.89
C PHE A 39 8.07 0.35 -4.83
N SER A 40 7.92 -0.98 -4.73
CA SER A 40 6.60 -1.62 -4.70
C SER A 40 6.40 -2.51 -3.50
N LEU A 41 5.18 -2.51 -2.98
CA LEU A 41 4.71 -3.37 -1.91
C LEU A 41 3.66 -4.32 -2.47
N SER A 42 3.88 -5.63 -2.38
CA SER A 42 2.79 -6.59 -2.54
C SER A 42 2.01 -6.63 -1.24
N ILE A 43 0.73 -6.32 -1.30
CA ILE A 43 -0.12 -6.25 -0.11
C ILE A 43 -1.38 -7.12 -0.27
N ASP A 44 -1.89 -7.60 0.85
CA ASP A 44 -3.27 -8.07 0.94
C ASP A 44 -4.12 -6.83 1.22
N TYR A 45 -4.71 -6.26 0.17
CA TYR A 45 -5.45 -5.01 0.25
C TYR A 45 -6.89 -5.25 0.73
N ILE A 46 -7.24 -4.67 1.87
CA ILE A 46 -8.60 -4.59 2.38
C ILE A 46 -9.34 -3.51 1.59
N TYR A 47 -10.03 -3.94 0.54
CA TYR A 47 -10.82 -3.08 -0.32
C TYR A 47 -12.02 -2.47 0.43
N LYS A 48 -12.65 -3.25 1.31
CA LYS A 48 -13.79 -2.80 2.11
C LYS A 48 -14.00 -3.68 3.33
N TRP A 49 -14.47 -3.09 4.42
CA TRP A 49 -14.95 -3.81 5.61
C TRP A 49 -16.38 -4.29 5.38
N GLU A 50 -16.67 -5.55 5.71
CA GLU A 50 -18.05 -6.07 5.64
C GLU A 50 -18.94 -5.40 6.69
N GLU A 51 -20.21 -5.22 6.37
CA GLU A 51 -21.18 -4.64 7.30
C GLU A 51 -21.24 -5.44 8.61
N ASN A 52 -21.36 -4.72 9.73
CA ASN A 52 -21.38 -5.29 11.08
C ASN A 52 -20.09 -6.01 11.49
N PHE A 53 -18.94 -5.68 10.89
CA PHE A 53 -17.61 -6.17 11.29
C PHE A 53 -17.49 -7.71 11.23
N LYS A 54 -18.17 -8.34 10.27
CA LYS A 54 -18.16 -9.81 10.11
C LYS A 54 -16.99 -10.33 9.29
N GLY A 55 -16.14 -9.46 8.76
CA GLY A 55 -15.02 -9.83 7.91
C GLY A 55 -14.64 -8.69 6.96
N TYR A 56 -13.87 -9.05 5.93
CA TYR A 56 -13.19 -8.11 5.05
C TYR A 56 -13.35 -8.56 3.60
N TRP A 57 -13.40 -7.60 2.69
CA TRP A 57 -13.24 -7.83 1.26
C TRP A 57 -11.80 -7.56 0.91
N VAL A 58 -11.02 -8.62 0.71
CA VAL A 58 -9.57 -8.55 0.55
C VAL A 58 -9.17 -9.00 -0.85
N THR A 59 -8.17 -8.35 -1.44
CA THR A 59 -7.59 -8.74 -2.73
C THR A 59 -6.08 -8.58 -2.71
N PRO A 60 -5.29 -9.47 -3.33
CA PRO A 60 -3.88 -9.21 -3.54
C PRO A 60 -3.72 -7.98 -4.44
N ALA A 61 -2.86 -7.06 -4.03
CA ALA A 61 -2.60 -5.83 -4.75
C ALA A 61 -1.11 -5.50 -4.79
N MET A 62 -0.73 -4.67 -5.77
CA MET A 62 0.60 -4.06 -5.84
C MET A 62 0.47 -2.56 -5.61
N GLN A 63 1.11 -2.05 -4.57
CA GLN A 63 1.22 -0.62 -4.27
C GLN A 63 2.60 -0.16 -4.73
N SER A 64 2.67 0.59 -5.83
CA SER A 64 3.91 1.02 -6.48
C SER A 64 4.09 2.52 -6.40
N PHE A 65 5.24 2.97 -5.93
CA PHE A 65 5.64 4.38 -5.85
C PHE A 65 6.73 4.66 -6.90
N TYR A 66 6.61 5.81 -7.58
CA TYR A 66 7.42 6.15 -8.75
C TYR A 66 8.49 7.23 -8.46
N ASP A 67 9.61 7.17 -9.17
CA ASP A 67 10.74 8.10 -9.00
C ASP A 67 11.21 8.21 -7.54
N VAL A 68 11.27 7.07 -6.84
CA VAL A 68 11.49 7.03 -5.40
C VAL A 68 12.89 7.52 -5.04
N SER A 69 12.95 8.43 -4.07
CA SER A 69 14.19 9.02 -3.58
C SER A 69 14.22 9.07 -2.05
N TYR A 70 15.43 9.09 -1.47
CA TYR A 70 15.65 9.13 -0.01
C TYR A 70 14.89 8.05 0.78
N LEU A 71 14.88 6.82 0.26
CA LEU A 71 14.23 5.69 0.94
C LEU A 71 14.96 5.32 2.24
N GLU A 72 14.27 5.47 3.36
CA GLU A 72 14.67 5.06 4.70
C GLU A 72 13.67 4.03 5.24
N MET A 73 14.20 2.95 5.81
CA MET A 73 13.40 1.90 6.45
C MET A 73 13.92 1.65 7.85
N ASN A 74 13.05 1.81 8.84
CA ASN A 74 13.33 1.50 10.24
C ASN A 74 12.29 0.49 10.74
N LEU A 75 12.62 -0.79 10.62
CA LEU A 75 11.73 -1.91 10.94
C LEU A 75 12.38 -2.79 12.02
N SER A 76 11.66 -3.04 13.10
CA SER A 76 12.10 -3.83 14.26
C SER A 76 11.02 -4.85 14.63
N PHE A 77 11.16 -6.06 14.09
CA PHE A 77 10.17 -7.13 14.25
C PHE A 77 10.10 -7.72 15.67
N GLY A 78 11.19 -7.69 16.44
CA GLY A 78 11.23 -8.32 17.77
C GLY A 78 10.87 -9.81 17.69
N ILE A 79 9.70 -10.18 18.24
CA ILE A 79 9.15 -11.55 18.19
C ILE A 79 8.07 -11.73 17.12
N MET A 80 7.67 -10.66 16.44
CA MET A 80 6.66 -10.68 15.39
C MET A 80 7.28 -11.19 14.09
N ALA A 81 6.47 -11.79 13.23
CA ALA A 81 6.89 -12.26 11.91
C ALA A 81 6.06 -11.63 10.78
N ASP A 82 5.27 -10.60 11.11
CA ASP A 82 4.40 -9.91 10.19
C ASP A 82 4.74 -8.42 10.04
N LEU A 83 4.40 -7.92 8.85
CA LEU A 83 4.52 -6.53 8.47
C LEU A 83 3.15 -6.07 7.99
N ILE A 84 2.50 -5.23 8.77
CA ILE A 84 1.13 -4.76 8.55
C ILE A 84 1.16 -3.25 8.49
N ILE A 85 0.56 -2.67 7.45
CA ILE A 85 0.40 -1.22 7.32
C ILE A 85 -0.63 -0.76 8.34
N GLU A 86 -0.20 0.14 9.21
CA GLU A 86 -1.11 0.86 10.10
C GLU A 86 -1.69 2.06 9.36
N ASP A 87 -0.91 2.82 8.61
CA ASP A 87 -1.39 3.93 7.80
C ASP A 87 -0.35 4.33 6.74
N ILE A 88 -0.78 5.07 5.72
CA ILE A 88 0.12 5.74 4.78
C ILE A 88 -0.18 7.24 4.82
N PHE A 89 0.79 8.03 5.24
CA PHE A 89 0.70 9.48 5.24
C PHE A 89 1.41 10.07 4.02
N ARG A 90 0.75 11.04 3.37
CA ARG A 90 1.37 11.94 2.40
C ARG A 90 1.68 13.26 3.07
N GLY A 91 2.96 13.53 3.26
CA GLY A 91 3.50 14.69 3.94
C GLY A 91 3.83 15.84 3.00
N LYS A 92 5.02 16.42 3.20
CA LYS A 92 5.46 17.63 2.51
C LYS A 92 5.65 17.40 1.02
N GLU A 93 5.27 18.39 0.23
CA GLU A 93 5.66 18.47 -1.18
C GLU A 93 6.99 19.22 -1.34
N ARG A 94 7.78 18.83 -2.32
CA ARG A 94 8.96 19.59 -2.76
C ARG A 94 9.19 19.40 -4.26
N SER A 95 9.95 20.29 -4.86
CA SER A 95 10.47 20.07 -6.20
C SER A 95 11.55 18.99 -6.17
N THR A 96 11.50 18.11 -7.16
CA THR A 96 12.58 17.18 -7.49
C THR A 96 13.91 17.92 -7.72
N PRO A 97 15.08 17.27 -7.57
CA PRO A 97 16.38 17.94 -7.69
C PRO A 97 16.63 18.67 -9.01
N ASN A 98 16.00 18.23 -10.11
CA ASN A 98 16.08 18.87 -11.43
C ASN A 98 15.02 19.97 -11.64
N GLY A 99 14.09 20.13 -10.70
CA GLY A 99 13.01 21.12 -10.75
C GLY A 99 11.88 20.83 -11.75
N LEU A 100 11.84 19.64 -12.36
CA LEU A 100 10.88 19.32 -13.43
C LEU A 100 9.57 18.73 -12.90
N MET A 101 9.59 18.12 -11.72
CA MET A 101 8.44 17.44 -11.11
C MET A 101 8.31 17.80 -9.63
N THR A 102 7.11 17.61 -9.09
CA THR A 102 6.84 17.65 -7.65
C THR A 102 6.89 16.24 -7.09
N GLU A 103 7.55 16.07 -5.96
CA GLU A 103 7.52 14.83 -5.17
C GLU A 103 6.95 15.10 -3.78
N TYR A 104 6.31 14.08 -3.21
CA TYR A 104 5.72 14.09 -1.88
C TYR A 104 6.47 13.14 -0.98
N GLU A 105 6.64 13.52 0.28
CA GLU A 105 7.07 12.60 1.33
C GLU A 105 5.95 11.60 1.62
N TYR A 106 6.24 10.31 1.54
CA TYR A 106 5.36 9.23 1.99
C TYR A 106 5.95 8.61 3.23
N THR A 107 5.09 8.40 4.23
CA THR A 107 5.41 7.64 5.43
C THR A 107 4.44 6.48 5.51
N VAL A 108 4.94 5.27 5.27
CA VAL A 108 4.22 4.02 5.52
C VAL A 108 4.50 3.64 6.97
N ASN A 109 3.51 3.85 7.84
CA ASN A 109 3.55 3.38 9.21
C ASN A 109 3.13 1.92 9.26
N THR A 110 3.86 1.12 10.03
CA THR A 110 3.62 -0.31 10.18
C THR A 110 3.67 -0.71 11.64
N ASN A 111 3.13 -1.90 11.95
CA ASN A 111 3.16 -2.50 13.28
C ASN A 111 4.57 -2.70 13.85
N VAL A 112 5.62 -2.67 13.01
CA VAL A 112 7.02 -2.90 13.41
C VAL A 112 7.93 -1.71 13.11
N GLY A 113 7.40 -0.55 12.74
CA GLY A 113 8.18 0.65 12.46
C GLY A 113 7.72 1.39 11.21
N THR A 114 8.63 2.10 10.53
CA THR A 114 8.27 3.02 9.44
C THR A 114 9.13 2.84 8.20
N ILE A 115 8.53 3.16 7.05
CA ILE A 115 9.21 3.30 5.76
C ILE A 115 8.91 4.71 5.24
N ILE A 116 9.95 5.51 5.02
CA ILE A 116 9.84 6.92 4.64
C ILE A 116 10.61 7.15 3.35
N PHE A 117 10.02 7.87 2.40
CA PHE A 117 10.65 8.20 1.12
C PHE A 117 9.96 9.39 0.46
N PHE A 118 10.56 9.92 -0.60
CA PHE A 118 9.88 10.82 -1.53
C PHE A 118 9.49 10.07 -2.80
N SER A 119 8.37 10.44 -3.40
CA SER A 119 7.86 9.88 -4.66
C SER A 119 7.06 10.92 -5.44
N THR A 120 7.08 10.85 -6.77
CA THR A 120 6.25 11.71 -7.64
C THR A 120 4.78 11.26 -7.66
N GLY A 121 4.51 10.04 -7.20
CA GLY A 121 3.17 9.54 -6.93
C GLY A 121 3.14 8.02 -6.76
N PHE A 122 1.93 7.45 -6.74
CA PHE A 122 1.75 6.00 -6.68
C PHE A 122 0.62 5.50 -7.59
N GLU A 123 0.65 4.19 -7.80
CA GLU A 123 -0.48 3.39 -8.24
C GLU A 123 -0.72 2.20 -7.30
N LEU A 124 -1.99 1.91 -7.02
CA LEU A 124 -2.44 0.70 -6.37
C LEU A 124 -3.19 -0.15 -7.40
N GLU A 125 -2.64 -1.30 -7.73
CA GLU A 125 -3.20 -2.23 -8.71
C GLU A 125 -3.75 -3.47 -8.01
N LEU A 126 -5.08 -3.65 -8.05
CA LEU A 126 -5.75 -4.86 -7.60
C LEU A 126 -5.51 -5.98 -8.63
N LYS A 127 -5.05 -7.15 -8.18
CA LYS A 127 -4.73 -8.28 -9.07
C LYS A 127 -5.94 -9.15 -9.40
N GLN A 128 -7.01 -9.04 -8.62
CA GLN A 128 -8.28 -9.72 -8.85
C GLN A 128 -9.44 -9.05 -8.12
N ASP A 129 -10.64 -9.58 -8.32
CA ASP A 129 -11.83 -9.21 -7.55
C ASP A 129 -11.61 -9.46 -6.05
N PRO A 130 -11.97 -8.52 -5.17
CA PRO A 130 -12.00 -8.76 -3.74
C PRO A 130 -12.84 -9.98 -3.36
N GLU A 131 -12.25 -10.84 -2.53
CA GLU A 131 -12.90 -12.01 -1.95
C GLU A 131 -13.21 -11.74 -0.49
N PHE A 132 -14.34 -12.28 -0.01
CA PHE A 132 -14.68 -12.20 1.40
C PHE A 132 -13.74 -13.10 2.21
N SER A 133 -13.16 -12.53 3.26
CA SER A 133 -12.29 -13.20 4.23
C SER A 133 -12.80 -12.93 5.64
N GLU A 134 -12.69 -13.93 6.53
CA GLU A 134 -12.92 -13.76 7.97
C GLU A 134 -11.70 -13.12 8.67
N SER A 135 -10.57 -12.99 7.96
CA SER A 135 -9.36 -12.32 8.41
C SER A 135 -8.98 -11.15 7.49
N GLN A 136 -7.98 -10.37 7.89
CA GLN A 136 -7.42 -9.27 7.10
C GLN A 136 -6.53 -9.77 5.94
N ASP A 137 -6.29 -11.08 5.88
CA ASP A 137 -5.40 -11.69 4.90
C ASP A 137 -6.18 -12.19 3.70
N PHE A 138 -5.53 -12.14 2.53
CA PHE A 138 -6.02 -12.83 1.36
C PHE A 138 -5.64 -14.31 1.44
N GLU A 139 -6.64 -15.18 1.52
CA GLU A 139 -6.45 -16.63 1.55
C GLU A 139 -6.47 -17.20 0.13
N LEU A 140 -5.36 -17.82 -0.29
CA LEU A 140 -5.25 -18.53 -1.58
C LEU A 140 -6.22 -19.71 -1.63
#